data_AF-A0A098LH34-F1
#
_entry.id   AF-A0A098LH34-F1
#
_cell.length_a   1.000
_cell.length_b   1.000
_cell.length_c   1.000
_cell.angle_alpha   90.00
_cell.angle_beta   90.00
_cell.angle_gamma   90.00
#
_symmetry.space_group_name_H-M   'P 1'
#
loop_
_entity.id
_entity.type
_entity.pdbx_description
1 polymer ?
#
loop_
_entity_poly.entity_id
_entity_poly.type
_entity_poly.pdbx_seq_one_letter_code
_entity_poly.pdbx_strand_id
1 'polypeptide(L)' 'MATHRKVLGLRKDGWEFEIDIILAALSFDNKVYVISSSMDISEKMQFCDFMK' A
#
# COMPACT_ATOMS: atom_id res chain seq x y z
N MET A 1 15.76 5.75 -2.23
CA MET A 1 14.82 6.07 -1.12
C MET A 1 13.55 5.28 -1.34
N ALA A 2 12.92 4.81 -0.27
CA ALA A 2 11.62 4.16 -0.38
C ALA A 2 10.51 5.20 -0.60
N THR A 3 9.45 4.82 -1.30
CA THR A 3 8.29 5.68 -1.55
C THR A 3 7.07 5.10 -0.85
N HIS A 4 6.36 5.96 -0.12
CA HIS A 4 5.14 5.65 0.60
C HIS A 4 3.95 6.33 -0.09
N ARG A 5 2.83 5.62 -0.25
CA ARG A 5 1.61 6.17 -0.85
C ARG A 5 0.37 5.43 -0.35
N LYS A 6 -0.73 6.17 -0.14
CA LYS A 6 -2.07 5.60 -0.01
C LYS A 6 -2.71 5.45 -1.38
N VAL A 7 -3.29 4.28 -1.63
CA VAL A 7 -3.95 3.93 -2.90
C VAL A 7 -5.22 3.13 -2.62
N LEU A 8 -6.12 3.05 -3.60
CA LEU A 8 -7.25 2.12 -3.55
C LEU A 8 -6.85 0.78 -4.15
N GLY A 9 -7.08 -0.28 -3.40
CA GLY A 9 -6.98 -1.66 -3.83
C GLY A 9 -8.33 -2.23 -4.23
N LEU A 10 -8.32 -3.14 -5.20
CA LEU A 10 -9.51 -3.87 -5.62
C LEU A 10 -9.37 -5.34 -5.20
N ARG A 11 -10.30 -5.83 -4.37
CA ARG A 11 -10.38 -7.26 -4.03
C ARG A 11 -10.96 -8.06 -5.21
N LYS A 12 -10.74 -9.37 -5.19
CA LYS A 12 -11.23 -10.28 -6.24
C LYS A 12 -12.77 -10.31 -6.36
N ASP A 13 -13.47 -10.01 -5.27
CA ASP A 13 -14.93 -9.88 -5.22
C ASP A 13 -15.45 -8.53 -5.74
N GLY A 14 -14.54 -7.62 -6.13
CA GLY A 14 -14.87 -6.30 -6.66
C GLY A 14 -14.98 -5.20 -5.61
N TRP A 15 -14.75 -5.50 -4.33
CA TRP A 15 -14.81 -4.47 -3.28
C TRP A 15 -13.51 -3.66 -3.21
N GLU A 16 -13.64 -2.33 -3.19
CA GLU A 16 -12.51 -1.42 -3.04
C GLU A 16 -12.17 -1.21 -1.56
N PHE A 17 -10.88 -1.08 -1.28
CA PHE A 17 -10.39 -0.82 0.07
C PHE A 17 -9.10 0.01 0.03
N GLU A 18 -8.81 0.71 1.12
CA GLU A 18 -7.62 1.53 1.18
C GLU A 18 -6.38 0.71 1.53
N ILE A 19 -5.35 0.88 0.72
CA ILE A 19 -4.05 0.24 0.88
C ILE A 19 -3.00 1.31 1.14
N ASP A 20 -2.16 1.04 2.12
CA ASP A 20 -0.89 1.72 2.31
C ASP A 20 0.22 0.92 1.63
N ILE A 21 0.86 1.49 0.61
CA ILE A 21 1.94 0.83 -0.14
C ILE A 21 3.28 1.52 0.10
N ILE A 22 4.29 0.70 0.40
CA ILE A 22 5.69 1.12 0.52
C ILE A 22 6.49 0.39 -0.55
N LEU A 23 7.21 1.13 -1.39
CA LEU A 23 8.05 0.61 -2.46
C LEU A 23 9.52 0.89 -2.17
N ALA A 24 10.36 -0.14 -2.33
CA ALA A 24 11.80 -0.02 -2.29
C ALA A 24 12.42 -0.68 -3.53
N ALA A 25 13.20 0.08 -4.29
CA ALA A 25 13.96 -0.45 -5.41
C ALA A 25 15.27 -1.07 -4.91
N LEU A 26 15.58 -2.27 -5.41
CA LEU A 26 16.82 -2.99 -5.20
C LEU A 26 17.48 -3.25 -6.54
N SER A 27 18.74 -2.87 -6.69
CA SER A 27 19.54 -3.19 -7.88
C SER A 27 20.40 -4.41 -7.62
N PHE A 28 20.22 -5.46 -8.40
CA PHE A 28 21.00 -6.70 -8.32
C PHE A 28 21.11 -7.31 -9.73
N ASP A 29 22.28 -7.87 -10.08
CA ASP A 29 22.51 -8.52 -11.39
C ASP A 29 22.09 -7.65 -12.59
N ASN A 30 22.49 -6.37 -12.61
CA ASN A 30 22.10 -5.38 -13.63
C ASN A 30 20.58 -5.25 -13.89
N LYS A 31 19.76 -5.66 -12.91
CA LYS A 31 18.29 -5.55 -12.95
C LYS A 31 17.79 -4.77 -11.76
N VAL A 32 16.61 -4.17 -11.93
CA VAL A 32 15.88 -3.50 -10.87
C VAL A 32 14.78 -4.43 -10.38
N TYR A 33 14.82 -4.74 -9.09
CA TYR A 33 13.77 -5.42 -8.36
C TYR A 33 13.02 -4.40 -7.51
N VAL A 34 11.72 -4.59 -7.33
CA VAL A 34 10.90 -3.76 -6.45
C VAL A 34 10.37 -4.66 -5.35
N ILE A 35 10.71 -4.32 -4.12
CA ILE A 35 10.10 -4.92 -2.93
C ILE A 35 8.98 -3.98 -2.51
N SER A 36 7.79 -4.52 -2.34
CA SER A 36 6.62 -3.78 -1.88
C SER A 36 6.05 -4.37 -0.59
N SER A 37 5.74 -3.51 0.38
CA SER A 37 4.82 -3.86 1.46
C SER A 37 3.47 -3.23 1.15
N SER A 38 2.40 -4.03 1.22
CA SER A 38 1.01 -3.58 1.00
C SER A 38 0.19 -3.92 2.23
N MET A 39 -0.33 -2.90 2.92
CA MET A 39 -1.12 -3.06 4.14
C MET A 39 -2.51 -2.51 3.91
N ASP A 40 -3.53 -3.30 4.24
CA ASP A 40 -4.90 -2.83 4.34
C ASP A 40 -5.02 -1.90 5.56
N ILE A 41 -5.48 -0.66 5.34
CA ILE A 41 -5.62 0.36 6.38
C ILE A 41 -7.07 0.78 6.61
N SER A 42 -8.03 0.03 6.07
CA SER A 42 -9.46 0.36 6.13
C SER A 42 -9.95 0.55 7.58
N GLU A 43 -9.52 -0.32 8.51
CA GLU A 43 -9.89 -0.21 9.93
C GLU A 43 -9.27 1.02 10.61
N LYS A 44 -8.01 1.36 10.26
CA LYS A 44 -7.31 2.53 10.80
C LYS A 44 -7.96 3.84 10.35
N MET A 45 -8.49 3.87 9.13
CA MET A 45 -9.19 5.03 8.57
C MET A 45 -10.56 5.21 9.22
N GLN A 46 -11.35 4.13 9.35
CA GLN A 46 -12.66 4.18 10.04
C GLN A 46 -12.55 4.75 11.46
N PHE A 47 -11.51 4.36 12.21
CA PHE A 47 -11.29 4.88 13.55
C PHE A 47 -10.92 6.37 13.57
N CYS A 48 -10.13 6.82 12.59
CA CYS A 48 -9.68 8.21 12.50
C CYS A 48 -10.81 9.15 12.02
N ASP A 49 -11.67 8.69 11.11
CA ASP A 49 -12.83 9.46 10.65
C ASP A 49 -13.94 9.51 11.70
N PHE A 50 -14.09 8.49 12.55
CA PHE A 50 -15.01 8.54 13.70
C PHE A 50 -14.59 9.55 14.79
N MET A 51 -13.30 9.85 14.89
CA MET A 51 -12.72 10.73 15.90
C MET A 51 -12.62 12.21 15.47
N LYS A 52 -13.09 12.56 14.27
CA LYS A 52 -13.18 13.95 13.77
C LYS A 52 -14.58 14.52 13.97
#